data_AF-A0A0C2MHU8-F1
#
_entry.id   AF-A0A0C2MHU8-F1
#
_cell.length_a   1.000
_cell.length_b   1.000
_cell.length_c   1.000
_cell.angle_alpha   90.00
_cell.angle_beta   90.00
_cell.angle_gamma   90.00
#
_symmetry.space_group_name_H-M   'P 1'
#
loop_
_entity.id
_entity.type
_entity.pdbx_description
1 polymer ?
#
loop_
_entity_poly.entity_id
_entity_poly.type
_entity_poly.pdbx_seq_one_letter_code
_entity_poly.pdbx_strand_id
1 'polypeptide(L)'
;MARQRKDEDFYVNPAIIHDYTQSILCHNSTSQMLSVRIFITHFSNMYDSKARHLFINHFPKKLFEEFYLISEERTKVNKYPEKKILFFDVFIFIFRKRDVKLLSNTKAISFVVLFLKFIKTRDSVSVSYLNSLIDSIHVCISHEPNRLLFIYENGMLNFYYYFRTQILDSEQRFWNMVQHVYRLNRRNGSLSGLKLTECVHELMSKFSIYKEDDCARLLFTIFSMLHRQRMIDVIPFSLTRFFDIVETSCYRHFQRMYNLFILTPLSNIWSGIFNRLSNTFKIDSIDKLMLFAAIFAIDFKYKLRKIIQVGAKVNVTKNKKQRLYIIYFALVAFPIINHSANPWLEIVLKGLHRAFEKYFDKYSTYDFTIETGFLFLQYYIKSYITLNIPLSEQDENIFNSFLTRLATRPLFSNIF
;
A
#
# COMPACT_ATOMS: atom_id res chain seq x y z
N MET A 1 1.80 15.60 35.69
CA MET A 1 2.57 14.70 36.57
C MET A 1 2.18 13.26 36.26
N ALA A 2 2.94 12.55 35.43
CA ALA A 2 2.71 11.13 35.16
C ALA A 2 3.40 10.30 36.26
N ARG A 3 2.64 9.51 37.02
CA ARG A 3 3.19 8.58 38.02
C ARG A 3 4.05 7.54 37.30
N GLN A 4 5.37 7.56 37.55
CA GLN A 4 6.24 6.42 37.25
C GLN A 4 5.68 5.20 38.01
N ARG A 5 5.07 4.25 37.28
CA ARG A 5 4.86 2.91 37.83
C ARG A 5 6.25 2.33 38.07
N LYS A 6 6.58 2.06 39.34
CA LYS A 6 7.73 1.22 39.67
C LYS A 6 7.54 -0.09 38.92
N ASP A 7 8.52 -0.47 38.11
CA ASP A 7 8.60 -1.79 37.52
C ASP A 7 8.69 -2.78 38.68
N GLU A 8 7.56 -3.39 39.05
CA GLU A 8 7.57 -4.57 39.90
C GLU A 8 8.33 -5.65 39.12
N ASP A 9 9.53 -5.99 39.59
CA ASP A 9 10.32 -7.08 39.04
C ASP A 9 9.52 -8.38 39.19
N PHE A 10 8.83 -8.76 38.11
CA PHE A 10 8.14 -10.04 38.02
C PHE A 10 9.17 -11.16 38.21
N TYR A 11 9.02 -11.92 39.30
CA TYR A 11 9.89 -13.03 39.62
C TYR A 11 9.74 -14.11 38.54
N VAL A 12 10.75 -14.23 37.69
CA VAL A 12 10.81 -15.24 36.64
C VAL A 12 10.81 -16.62 37.30
N ASN A 13 9.83 -17.47 37.01
CA ASN A 13 9.76 -18.81 37.60
C ASN A 13 10.90 -19.69 37.05
N PRO A 14 11.95 -19.96 37.86
CA PRO A 14 13.13 -20.68 37.38
C PRO A 14 12.83 -22.14 37.04
N ALA A 15 11.79 -22.74 37.65
CA ALA A 15 11.39 -24.11 37.38
C ALA A 15 10.92 -24.27 35.93
N ILE A 16 10.10 -23.36 35.42
CA ILE A 16 9.59 -23.45 34.04
C ILE A 16 10.69 -23.23 33.01
N ILE A 17 11.66 -22.36 33.31
CA ILE A 17 12.85 -22.21 32.47
C ILE A 17 13.68 -23.50 32.48
N HIS A 18 13.88 -24.10 33.65
CA HIS A 18 14.62 -25.35 33.78
C HIS A 18 13.92 -26.47 33.01
N ASP A 19 12.62 -26.66 33.19
CA ASP A 19 11.81 -27.67 32.52
C ASP A 19 11.85 -27.50 31.00
N TYR A 20 11.71 -26.27 30.50
CA TYR A 20 11.87 -25.98 29.08
C TYR A 20 13.28 -26.32 28.59
N THR A 21 14.31 -25.97 29.36
CA THR A 21 15.70 -26.23 28.99
C THR A 21 16.00 -27.74 28.94
N GLN A 22 15.50 -28.50 29.91
CA GLN A 22 15.64 -29.97 29.95
C GLN A 22 14.85 -30.64 28.82
N SER A 23 13.65 -30.15 28.52
CA SER A 23 12.80 -30.73 27.47
C SER A 23 13.41 -30.70 26.07
N ILE A 24 14.34 -29.76 25.81
CA ILE A 24 15.06 -29.67 24.53
C ILE A 24 15.95 -30.88 24.30
N LEU A 25 16.49 -31.46 25.38
CA LEU A 25 17.32 -32.67 25.32
C LEU A 25 16.48 -33.91 25.00
N CYS A 26 15.15 -33.84 25.14
CA CYS A 26 14.27 -34.95 24.79
C CYS A 26 14.21 -35.12 23.25
N HIS A 27 14.42 -36.35 22.78
CA HIS A 27 14.30 -36.68 21.36
C HIS A 27 12.84 -36.78 20.87
N ASN A 28 11.84 -36.76 21.77
CA ASN A 28 10.44 -36.87 21.42
C ASN A 28 9.83 -35.50 21.03
N SER A 29 9.43 -35.35 19.76
CA SER A 29 8.81 -34.11 19.26
C SER A 29 7.51 -33.75 20.01
N THR A 30 6.71 -34.73 20.45
CA THR A 30 5.48 -34.44 21.22
C THR A 30 5.82 -33.79 22.57
N SER A 31 6.86 -34.26 23.25
CA SER A 31 7.35 -33.67 24.51
C SER A 31 7.88 -32.26 24.28
N GLN A 32 8.67 -32.04 23.22
CA GLN A 32 9.17 -30.71 22.85
C GLN A 32 8.01 -29.74 22.55
N MET A 33 6.99 -30.17 21.81
CA MET A 33 5.81 -29.36 21.52
C MET A 33 5.08 -28.97 22.81
N LEU A 34 4.88 -29.91 23.73
CA LEU A 34 4.22 -29.66 25.01
C LEU A 34 4.99 -28.62 25.84
N SER A 35 6.31 -28.78 25.95
CA SER A 35 7.14 -27.84 26.70
C SER A 35 7.18 -26.45 26.08
N VAL A 36 7.19 -26.33 24.75
CA VAL A 36 7.04 -25.04 24.05
C VAL A 36 5.69 -24.40 24.37
N ARG A 37 4.59 -25.16 24.36
CA ARG A 37 3.25 -24.65 24.72
C ARG A 37 3.21 -24.15 26.17
N ILE A 38 3.71 -24.94 27.12
CA ILE A 38 3.76 -24.57 28.53
C ILE A 38 4.55 -23.26 28.71
N PHE A 39 5.71 -23.15 28.05
CA PHE A 39 6.53 -21.95 28.11
C PHE A 39 5.80 -20.72 27.54
N ILE A 40 5.22 -20.85 26.34
CA ILE A 40 4.44 -19.76 25.73
C ILE A 40 3.29 -19.36 26.65
N THR A 41 2.47 -20.30 27.13
CA THR A 41 1.32 -20.02 27.98
C THR A 41 1.73 -19.29 29.27
N HIS A 42 2.78 -19.76 29.94
CA HIS A 42 3.25 -19.15 31.19
C HIS A 42 3.75 -17.72 30.99
N PHE A 43 4.55 -17.49 29.95
CA PHE A 43 5.17 -16.19 29.72
C PHE A 43 4.33 -15.26 28.83
N SER A 44 3.21 -15.69 28.26
CA SER A 44 2.38 -14.90 27.33
C SER A 44 1.84 -13.60 27.94
N ASN A 45 1.57 -13.60 29.25
CA ASN A 45 1.10 -12.42 29.98
C ASN A 45 2.24 -11.63 30.63
N MET A 46 3.45 -12.18 30.69
CA MET A 46 4.61 -11.55 31.32
C MET A 46 5.43 -10.76 30.29
N TYR A 47 5.83 -9.54 30.65
CA TYR A 47 6.66 -8.66 29.82
C TYR A 47 8.17 -8.95 29.96
N ASP A 48 8.55 -10.22 29.96
CA ASP A 48 9.95 -10.60 30.15
C ASP A 48 10.69 -10.75 28.81
N SER A 49 11.59 -9.81 28.53
CA SER A 49 12.52 -9.87 27.39
C SER A 49 13.52 -11.03 27.56
N LYS A 50 14.00 -11.31 28.77
CA LYS A 50 14.96 -12.39 29.04
C LYS A 50 14.36 -13.75 28.73
N ALA A 51 13.12 -14.02 29.15
CA ALA A 51 12.41 -15.25 28.81
C ALA A 51 12.31 -15.46 27.29
N ARG A 52 12.04 -14.42 26.50
CA ARG A 52 11.97 -14.53 25.03
C ARG A 52 13.34 -14.80 24.39
N HIS A 53 14.39 -14.14 24.88
CA HIS A 53 15.75 -14.42 24.44
C HIS A 53 16.14 -15.87 24.75
N LEU A 54 15.85 -16.34 25.97
CA LEU A 54 16.10 -17.72 26.39
C LEU A 54 15.32 -18.70 25.51
N PHE A 55 14.04 -18.43 25.28
CA PHE A 55 13.16 -19.22 24.43
C PHE A 55 13.73 -19.44 23.03
N ILE A 56 14.16 -18.36 22.36
CA ILE A 56 14.73 -18.46 21.01
C ILE A 56 16.07 -19.18 21.03
N ASN A 57 16.99 -18.78 21.90
CA ASN A 57 18.33 -19.36 21.96
C ASN A 57 18.26 -20.88 22.18
N HIS A 58 17.36 -21.31 23.06
CA HIS A 58 17.15 -22.70 23.41
C HIS A 58 16.02 -23.38 22.62
N PHE A 59 15.46 -22.77 21.58
CA PHE A 59 14.37 -23.41 20.83
C PHE A 59 14.76 -24.81 20.30
N PRO A 60 13.95 -25.88 20.52
CA PRO A 60 14.33 -27.25 20.20
C PRO A 60 14.66 -27.45 18.72
N LYS A 61 15.89 -27.93 18.44
CA LYS A 61 16.40 -28.08 17.06
C LYS A 61 15.54 -29.03 16.22
N LYS A 62 15.16 -30.18 16.78
CA LYS A 62 14.32 -31.18 16.08
C LYS A 62 12.95 -30.61 15.71
N LEU A 63 12.28 -29.92 16.64
CA LEU A 63 11.00 -29.27 16.34
C LEU A 63 11.15 -28.18 15.27
N PHE A 64 12.23 -27.41 15.30
CA PHE A 64 12.52 -26.42 14.25
C PHE A 64 12.73 -27.08 12.87
N GLU A 65 13.47 -28.19 12.81
CA GLU A 65 13.64 -28.97 11.58
C GLU A 65 12.29 -29.52 11.08
N GLU A 66 11.42 -29.96 11.97
CA GLU A 66 10.07 -30.40 11.60
C GLU A 66 9.23 -29.24 11.04
N PHE A 67 9.32 -28.03 11.61
CA PHE A 67 8.69 -26.84 11.01
C PHE A 67 9.24 -26.53 9.62
N TYR A 68 10.56 -26.64 9.44
CA TYR A 68 11.18 -26.48 8.13
C TYR A 68 10.65 -27.50 7.12
N LEU A 69 10.59 -28.78 7.48
CA LEU A 69 10.06 -29.84 6.63
C LEU A 69 8.60 -29.60 6.24
N ILE A 70 7.78 -29.13 7.18
CA ILE A 70 6.39 -28.75 6.93
C ILE A 70 6.31 -27.59 5.92
N SER A 71 7.20 -26.61 6.02
CA SER A 71 7.22 -25.44 5.13
C SER A 71 7.62 -25.77 3.69
N GLU A 72 8.31 -26.88 3.46
CA GLU A 72 8.68 -27.43 2.14
C GLU A 72 7.59 -28.35 1.55
N GLU A 73 6.32 -28.08 1.89
CA GLU A 73 5.12 -28.77 1.38
C GLU A 73 5.07 -30.29 1.63
N ARG A 74 5.79 -30.78 2.64
CA ARG A 74 5.74 -32.20 3.01
C ARG A 74 4.57 -32.46 3.96
N THR A 75 3.41 -32.83 3.39
CA THR A 75 2.20 -33.21 4.16
C THR A 75 2.33 -34.51 4.95
N LYS A 76 3.37 -35.31 4.69
CA LYS A 76 3.61 -36.60 5.37
C LYS A 76 4.20 -36.48 6.79
N VAL A 77 4.29 -35.27 7.35
CA VAL A 77 4.81 -35.06 8.71
C VAL A 77 3.73 -35.40 9.74
N ASN A 78 4.06 -36.24 10.72
CA ASN A 78 3.12 -36.60 11.80
C ASN A 78 2.66 -35.35 12.59
N LYS A 79 1.37 -35.29 12.94
CA LYS A 79 0.71 -34.15 13.63
C LYS A 79 0.91 -32.81 12.91
N TYR A 80 0.80 -32.85 11.58
CA TYR A 80 1.00 -31.68 10.72
C TYR A 80 0.14 -30.47 11.14
N PRO A 81 -1.19 -30.59 11.37
CA PRO A 81 -2.01 -29.44 11.76
C PRO A 81 -1.61 -28.84 13.10
N GLU A 82 -1.34 -29.67 14.11
CA GLU A 82 -0.99 -29.22 15.46
C GLU A 82 0.37 -28.51 15.49
N LYS A 83 1.32 -28.96 14.66
CA LYS A 83 2.62 -28.30 14.48
C LYS A 83 2.48 -26.97 13.76
N LYS A 84 1.59 -26.87 12.78
CA LYS A 84 1.32 -25.61 12.08
C LYS A 84 0.71 -24.57 13.01
N ILE A 85 -0.28 -24.97 13.83
CA ILE A 85 -0.85 -24.11 14.87
C ILE A 85 0.23 -23.67 15.85
N LEU A 86 1.03 -24.63 16.37
CA LEU A 86 2.13 -24.31 17.27
C LEU A 86 3.14 -23.36 16.66
N PHE A 87 3.46 -23.49 15.36
CA PHE A 87 4.37 -22.58 14.68
C PHE A 87 3.85 -21.13 14.70
N PHE A 88 2.55 -20.92 14.46
CA PHE A 88 1.97 -19.58 14.58
C PHE A 88 2.00 -19.07 16.03
N ASP A 89 1.72 -19.92 17.02
CA ASP A 89 1.84 -19.57 18.44
C ASP A 89 3.28 -19.12 18.79
N VAL A 90 4.28 -19.85 18.27
CA VAL A 90 5.70 -19.54 18.42
C VAL A 90 6.04 -18.20 17.77
N PHE A 91 5.59 -17.97 16.53
CA PHE A 91 5.81 -16.71 15.82
C PHE A 91 5.21 -15.52 16.59
N ILE A 92 3.96 -15.67 17.06
CA ILE A 92 3.28 -14.66 17.88
C ILE A 92 4.09 -14.41 19.15
N PHE A 93 4.52 -15.45 19.86
CA PHE A 93 5.27 -15.29 21.11
C PHE A 93 6.61 -14.57 20.92
N ILE A 94 7.34 -14.88 19.85
CA ILE A 94 8.61 -14.22 19.51
C ILE A 94 8.39 -12.73 19.25
N PHE A 95 7.43 -12.39 18.39
CA PHE A 95 7.23 -11.02 17.90
C PHE A 95 6.11 -10.25 18.60
N ARG A 96 5.52 -10.72 19.70
CA ARG A 96 4.44 -10.01 20.42
C ARG A 96 4.79 -8.61 20.91
N LYS A 97 6.09 -8.33 21.15
CA LYS A 97 6.56 -7.03 21.67
C LYS A 97 7.88 -6.62 21.04
N ARG A 98 8.02 -5.32 20.76
CA ARG A 98 9.23 -4.75 20.16
C ARG A 98 10.42 -4.94 21.09
N ASP A 99 11.43 -5.65 20.59
CA ASP A 99 12.73 -5.84 21.21
C ASP A 99 13.79 -5.82 20.13
N VAL A 100 14.62 -4.77 20.12
CA VAL A 100 15.57 -4.51 19.03
C VAL A 100 16.61 -5.63 18.93
N LYS A 101 17.07 -6.17 20.07
CA LYS A 101 18.09 -7.24 20.09
C LYS A 101 17.51 -8.55 19.57
N LEU A 102 16.24 -8.82 19.89
CA LEU A 102 15.54 -10.00 19.40
C LEU A 102 15.29 -9.94 17.90
N LEU A 103 14.90 -8.77 17.38
CA LEU A 103 14.59 -8.58 15.97
C LEU A 103 15.80 -8.77 15.05
N SER A 104 17.02 -8.51 15.55
CA SER A 104 18.27 -8.75 14.83
C SER A 104 18.91 -10.12 15.13
N ASN A 105 18.26 -10.97 15.94
CA ASN A 105 18.76 -12.31 16.24
C ASN A 105 18.61 -13.21 15.01
N THR A 106 19.69 -13.89 14.59
CA THR A 106 19.71 -14.74 13.40
C THR A 106 18.67 -15.87 13.45
N LYS A 107 18.46 -16.48 14.63
CA LYS A 107 17.47 -17.54 14.81
C LYS A 107 16.04 -17.01 14.74
N ALA A 108 15.79 -15.80 15.28
CA ALA A 108 14.49 -15.12 15.11
C ALA A 108 14.21 -14.80 13.64
N ILE A 109 15.22 -14.34 12.88
CA ILE A 109 15.11 -14.11 11.43
C ILE A 109 14.76 -15.42 10.69
N SER A 110 15.34 -16.56 11.09
CA SER A 110 14.98 -17.85 10.50
C SER A 110 13.50 -18.21 10.70
N PHE A 111 12.87 -17.81 11.80
CA PHE A 111 11.41 -17.95 11.98
C PHE A 111 10.61 -17.04 11.03
N VAL A 112 11.11 -15.86 10.68
CA VAL A 112 10.49 -15.00 9.67
C VAL A 112 10.55 -15.66 8.29
N VAL A 113 11.70 -16.20 7.92
CA VAL A 113 11.88 -16.93 6.65
C VAL A 113 10.96 -18.15 6.60
N LEU A 114 10.90 -18.93 7.67
CA LEU A 114 9.96 -20.05 7.77
C LEU A 114 8.52 -19.56 7.62
N PHE A 115 8.12 -18.50 8.34
CA PHE A 115 6.77 -17.97 8.29
C PHE A 115 6.35 -17.62 6.85
N LEU A 116 7.24 -16.96 6.10
CA LEU A 116 7.01 -16.60 4.70
C LEU A 116 6.87 -17.84 3.80
N LYS A 117 7.58 -18.94 4.09
CA LYS A 117 7.38 -20.22 3.39
C LYS A 117 6.05 -20.88 3.77
N PHE A 118 5.69 -20.89 5.05
CA PHE A 118 4.44 -21.48 5.55
C PHE A 118 3.21 -20.87 4.86
N ILE A 119 3.16 -19.54 4.75
CA ILE A 119 2.00 -18.85 4.16
C ILE A 119 1.94 -18.95 2.63
N LYS A 120 2.97 -19.48 1.95
CA LYS A 120 2.92 -19.79 0.51
C LYS A 120 2.15 -21.08 0.22
N THR A 121 2.10 -21.99 1.19
CA THR A 121 1.39 -23.27 1.04
C THR A 121 -0.11 -23.03 0.88
N ARG A 122 -0.80 -23.83 0.05
CA ARG A 122 -2.26 -23.70 -0.18
C ARG A 122 -3.12 -24.27 0.96
N ASP A 123 -2.48 -24.94 1.90
CA ASP A 123 -3.16 -25.65 2.97
C ASP A 123 -3.38 -24.72 4.17
N SER A 124 -4.47 -23.96 4.15
CA SER A 124 -4.76 -23.02 5.22
C SER A 124 -5.21 -23.77 6.48
N VAL A 125 -4.68 -23.33 7.63
CA VAL A 125 -5.17 -23.77 8.94
C VAL A 125 -5.88 -22.60 9.58
N SER A 126 -7.05 -22.86 10.15
CA SER A 126 -7.79 -21.84 10.89
C SER A 126 -6.99 -21.45 12.13
N VAL A 127 -6.48 -20.21 12.14
CA VAL A 127 -5.85 -19.61 13.32
C VAL A 127 -6.89 -18.79 14.06
N SER A 128 -7.16 -19.13 15.32
CA SER A 128 -8.11 -18.43 16.19
C SER A 128 -7.65 -17.02 16.59
N TYR A 129 -6.37 -16.70 16.38
CA TYR A 129 -5.73 -15.45 16.84
C TYR A 129 -5.13 -14.62 15.70
N LEU A 130 -5.84 -14.49 14.55
CA LEU A 130 -5.36 -13.71 13.40
C LEU A 130 -4.94 -12.27 13.79
N ASN A 131 -5.69 -11.65 14.69
CA ASN A 131 -5.39 -10.31 15.20
C ASN A 131 -4.03 -10.23 15.93
N SER A 132 -3.75 -11.19 16.81
CA SER A 132 -2.46 -11.28 17.50
C SER A 132 -1.31 -11.57 16.54
N LEU A 133 -1.58 -12.34 15.47
CA LEU A 133 -0.62 -12.58 14.41
C LEU A 133 -0.31 -11.30 13.63
N ILE A 134 -1.31 -10.51 13.25
CA ILE A 134 -1.14 -9.21 12.59
C ILE A 134 -0.31 -8.26 13.46
N ASP A 135 -0.58 -8.19 14.76
CA ASP A 135 0.20 -7.36 15.69
C ASP A 135 1.66 -7.81 15.79
N SER A 136 1.87 -9.12 15.81
CA SER A 136 3.21 -9.72 15.83
C SER A 136 3.97 -9.45 14.53
N ILE A 137 3.31 -9.48 13.37
CA ILE A 137 3.91 -9.08 12.09
C ILE A 137 4.26 -7.59 12.13
N HIS A 138 3.39 -6.72 12.65
CA HIS A 138 3.67 -5.29 12.82
C HIS A 138 4.96 -5.04 13.63
N VAL A 139 5.16 -5.78 14.72
CA VAL A 139 6.40 -5.72 15.49
C VAL A 139 7.58 -6.27 14.69
N CYS A 140 7.42 -7.42 14.03
CA CYS A 140 8.45 -8.06 13.22
C CYS A 140 9.00 -7.12 12.14
N ILE A 141 8.10 -6.48 11.37
CA ILE A 141 8.45 -5.55 10.29
C ILE A 141 8.93 -4.18 10.79
N SER A 142 8.85 -3.90 12.10
CA SER A 142 9.46 -2.69 12.66
C SER A 142 10.99 -2.72 12.50
N HIS A 143 11.59 -3.92 12.38
CA HIS A 143 12.96 -4.12 11.94
C HIS A 143 13.03 -4.23 10.42
N GLU A 144 13.91 -3.44 9.82
CA GLU A 144 13.93 -3.24 8.39
C GLU A 144 14.36 -4.48 7.58
N PRO A 145 15.40 -5.24 7.95
CA PRO A 145 15.72 -6.51 7.29
C PRO A 145 14.53 -7.47 7.19
N ASN A 146 13.76 -7.62 8.28
CA ASN A 146 12.57 -8.46 8.29
C ASN A 146 11.50 -7.92 7.33
N ARG A 147 11.28 -6.60 7.31
CA ARG A 147 10.37 -5.96 6.37
C ARG A 147 10.76 -6.21 4.92
N LEU A 148 12.07 -6.18 4.61
CA LEU A 148 12.58 -6.49 3.27
C LEU A 148 12.29 -7.95 2.88
N LEU A 149 12.41 -8.90 3.81
CA LEU A 149 12.01 -10.30 3.57
C LEU A 149 10.53 -10.39 3.19
N PHE A 150 9.64 -9.70 3.90
CA PHE A 150 8.22 -9.65 3.56
C PHE A 150 7.95 -9.08 2.16
N ILE A 151 8.74 -8.10 1.72
CA ILE A 151 8.63 -7.53 0.38
C ILE A 151 9.12 -8.53 -0.67
N TYR A 152 10.33 -9.08 -0.50
CA TYR A 152 10.96 -9.98 -1.48
C TYR A 152 10.23 -11.31 -1.64
N GLU A 153 9.54 -11.78 -0.61
CA GLU A 153 8.80 -13.04 -0.64
C GLU A 153 7.31 -12.86 -0.94
N ASN A 154 6.88 -11.67 -1.40
CA ASN A 154 5.47 -11.33 -1.61
C ASN A 154 4.59 -11.67 -0.39
N GLY A 155 5.14 -11.46 0.81
CA GLY A 155 4.58 -11.97 2.06
C GLY A 155 3.14 -11.52 2.30
N MET A 156 2.78 -10.29 1.91
CA MET A 156 1.40 -9.80 2.06
C MET A 156 0.40 -10.43 1.10
N LEU A 157 0.84 -10.81 -0.11
CA LEU A 157 0.01 -11.53 -1.06
C LEU A 157 -0.25 -12.96 -0.59
N ASN A 158 0.81 -13.62 -0.15
CA ASN A 158 0.72 -14.98 0.37
C ASN A 158 -0.11 -15.02 1.66
N PHE A 159 0.07 -14.02 2.54
CA PHE A 159 -0.78 -13.86 3.74
C PHE A 159 -2.25 -13.67 3.38
N TYR A 160 -2.55 -12.82 2.38
CA TYR A 160 -3.92 -12.61 1.91
C TYR A 160 -4.59 -13.91 1.47
N TYR A 161 -3.93 -14.69 0.59
CA TYR A 161 -4.49 -15.93 0.09
C TYR A 161 -4.58 -17.01 1.17
N TYR A 162 -3.58 -17.10 2.05
CA TYR A 162 -3.54 -18.08 3.12
C TYR A 162 -4.66 -17.85 4.15
N PHE A 163 -4.95 -16.59 4.50
CA PHE A 163 -5.97 -16.23 5.50
C PHE A 163 -7.23 -15.61 4.89
N ARG A 164 -7.53 -15.88 3.62
CA ARG A 164 -8.58 -15.19 2.84
C ARG A 164 -9.93 -15.13 3.54
N THR A 165 -10.38 -16.24 4.12
CA THR A 165 -11.68 -16.33 4.82
C THR A 165 -11.71 -15.53 6.11
N GLN A 166 -10.59 -15.46 6.84
CA GLN A 166 -10.47 -14.80 8.13
C GLN A 166 -10.18 -13.31 8.02
N ILE A 167 -9.54 -12.87 6.92
CA ILE A 167 -9.20 -11.47 6.68
C ILE A 167 -10.45 -10.60 6.53
N LEU A 168 -11.60 -11.16 6.13
CA LEU A 168 -12.85 -10.40 6.00
C LEU A 168 -13.23 -9.70 7.32
N ASP A 169 -13.01 -10.36 8.46
CA ASP A 169 -13.30 -9.79 9.79
C ASP A 169 -12.25 -8.78 10.26
N SER A 170 -11.10 -8.73 9.59
CA SER A 170 -9.92 -7.93 9.97
C SER A 170 -9.39 -7.09 8.81
N GLU A 171 -10.24 -6.76 7.83
CA GLU A 171 -9.83 -6.19 6.55
C GLU A 171 -9.01 -4.89 6.74
N GLN A 172 -9.52 -3.99 7.59
CA GLN A 172 -8.86 -2.73 7.89
C GLN A 172 -7.48 -2.92 8.54
N ARG A 173 -7.34 -3.89 9.45
CA ARG A 173 -6.05 -4.18 10.11
C ARG A 173 -5.06 -4.79 9.13
N PHE A 174 -5.52 -5.70 8.28
CA PHE A 174 -4.72 -6.27 7.21
C PHE A 174 -4.19 -5.17 6.27
N TRP A 175 -5.04 -4.27 5.79
CA TRP A 175 -4.61 -3.20 4.90
C TRP A 175 -3.68 -2.18 5.59
N ASN A 176 -3.87 -1.92 6.88
CA ASN A 176 -2.90 -1.14 7.66
C ASN A 176 -1.55 -1.85 7.70
N MET A 177 -1.50 -3.15 7.95
CA MET A 177 -0.28 -3.95 7.93
C MET A 177 0.42 -3.91 6.56
N VAL A 178 -0.33 -4.11 5.48
CA VAL A 178 0.16 -3.98 4.09
C VAL A 178 0.83 -2.62 3.86
N GLN A 179 0.18 -1.53 4.27
CA GLN A 179 0.75 -0.19 4.13
C GLN A 179 2.05 -0.04 4.91
N HIS A 180 2.16 -0.61 6.11
CA HIS A 180 3.39 -0.55 6.92
C HIS A 180 4.55 -1.33 6.27
N VAL A 181 4.27 -2.49 5.68
CA VAL A 181 5.29 -3.28 4.95
C VAL A 181 5.87 -2.46 3.79
N TYR A 182 5.01 -1.87 2.97
CA TYR A 182 5.44 -1.16 1.75
C TYR A 182 5.80 0.32 1.98
N ARG A 183 5.72 0.82 3.22
CA ARG A 183 6.16 2.18 3.59
C ARG A 183 7.63 2.17 4.03
N LEU A 184 8.51 2.12 3.03
CA LEU A 184 9.95 2.24 3.21
C LEU A 184 10.40 3.70 3.29
N ASN A 185 11.38 3.98 4.17
CA ASN A 185 12.07 5.26 4.23
C ASN A 185 13.13 5.30 3.12
N ARG A 186 13.29 6.44 2.43
CA ARG A 186 14.26 6.57 1.32
C ARG A 186 15.72 6.35 1.70
N ARG A 187 16.06 6.39 2.98
CA ARG A 187 17.45 6.41 3.47
C ARG A 187 18.02 5.04 3.80
N ASN A 188 17.20 3.99 3.78
CA ASN A 188 17.59 2.73 4.36
C ASN A 188 17.35 1.59 3.37
N GLY A 189 18.40 0.80 3.12
CA GLY A 189 18.35 -0.44 2.36
C GLY A 189 18.36 -0.27 0.84
N SER A 190 19.36 -0.85 0.17
CA SER A 190 19.30 -1.09 -1.26
C SER A 190 18.29 -2.20 -1.54
N LEU A 191 17.16 -1.84 -2.14
CA LEU A 191 16.19 -2.82 -2.63
C LEU A 191 16.77 -3.60 -3.81
N SER A 192 16.64 -4.93 -3.78
CA SER A 192 17.04 -5.78 -4.91
C SER A 192 16.04 -5.63 -6.05
N GLY A 193 16.48 -5.02 -7.16
CA GLY A 193 15.67 -4.86 -8.37
C GLY A 193 15.22 -6.21 -8.95
N LEU A 194 16.06 -7.24 -8.89
CA LEU A 194 15.74 -8.58 -9.36
C LEU A 194 14.58 -9.19 -8.56
N LYS A 195 14.67 -9.15 -7.22
CA LYS A 195 13.60 -9.67 -6.35
C LYS A 195 12.29 -8.91 -6.54
N LEU A 196 12.35 -7.59 -6.67
CA LEU A 196 11.14 -6.80 -6.93
C LEU A 196 10.53 -7.09 -8.30
N THR A 197 11.34 -7.40 -9.31
CA THR A 197 10.88 -7.83 -10.63
C THR A 197 10.08 -9.12 -10.53
N GLU A 198 10.64 -10.13 -9.84
CA GLU A 198 9.95 -11.41 -9.56
C GLU A 198 8.63 -11.17 -8.85
N CYS A 199 8.64 -10.33 -7.79
CA CYS A 199 7.44 -10.01 -7.02
C CYS A 199 6.32 -9.39 -7.87
N VAL A 200 6.66 -8.36 -8.67
CA VAL A 200 5.72 -7.67 -9.54
C VAL A 200 5.17 -8.61 -10.62
N HIS A 201 6.03 -9.43 -11.23
CA HIS A 201 5.63 -10.39 -12.24
C HIS A 201 4.64 -11.42 -11.69
N GLU A 202 4.89 -11.97 -10.51
CA GLU A 202 4.00 -12.91 -9.85
C GLU A 202 2.62 -12.29 -9.58
N LEU A 203 2.57 -11.08 -9.02
CA LEU A 203 1.32 -10.37 -8.75
C LEU A 203 0.52 -10.05 -10.00
N MET A 204 1.17 -9.56 -11.05
CA MET A 204 0.52 -9.26 -12.33
C MET A 204 -0.03 -10.54 -12.96
N SER A 205 0.68 -11.66 -12.82
CA SER A 205 0.23 -12.96 -13.31
C SER A 205 -0.98 -13.47 -12.52
N LYS A 206 -0.95 -13.42 -11.18
CA LYS A 206 -2.08 -13.80 -10.34
C LYS A 206 -3.31 -12.94 -10.60
N PHE A 207 -3.15 -11.63 -10.73
CA PHE A 207 -4.27 -10.77 -11.13
C PHE A 207 -4.80 -11.16 -12.51
N SER A 208 -3.93 -11.46 -13.48
CA SER A 208 -4.39 -11.84 -14.83
C SER A 208 -5.23 -13.12 -14.82
N ILE A 209 -4.95 -14.05 -13.90
CA ILE A 209 -5.70 -15.30 -13.73
C ILE A 209 -7.03 -15.06 -12.99
N TYR A 210 -6.98 -14.44 -11.81
CA TYR A 210 -8.14 -14.37 -10.92
C TYR A 210 -8.98 -13.10 -11.07
N LYS A 211 -8.37 -12.04 -11.63
CA LYS A 211 -8.97 -10.70 -11.77
C LYS A 211 -9.59 -10.23 -10.46
N GLU A 212 -8.88 -10.35 -9.34
CA GLU A 212 -9.35 -9.96 -8.01
C GLU A 212 -8.93 -8.54 -7.65
N ASP A 213 -9.87 -7.73 -7.15
CA ASP A 213 -9.63 -6.31 -6.80
C ASP A 213 -8.59 -6.15 -5.68
N ASP A 214 -8.56 -7.08 -4.72
CA ASP A 214 -7.56 -7.09 -3.64
C ASP A 214 -6.14 -7.31 -4.16
N CYS A 215 -5.99 -8.15 -5.20
CA CYS A 215 -4.70 -8.36 -5.85
C CYS A 215 -4.25 -7.07 -6.60
N ALA A 216 -5.18 -6.37 -7.26
CA ALA A 216 -4.87 -5.06 -7.84
C ALA A 216 -4.48 -4.02 -6.77
N ARG A 217 -5.18 -3.99 -5.63
CA ARG A 217 -4.87 -3.08 -4.53
C ARG A 217 -3.48 -3.35 -3.92
N LEU A 218 -3.07 -4.62 -3.78
CA LEU A 218 -1.71 -4.99 -3.39
C LEU A 218 -0.69 -4.53 -4.44
N LEU A 219 -0.95 -4.78 -5.72
CA LEU A 219 -0.08 -4.36 -6.82
C LEU A 219 0.11 -2.83 -6.84
N PHE A 220 -0.97 -2.06 -6.72
CA PHE A 220 -0.90 -0.59 -6.67
C PHE A 220 -0.13 -0.10 -5.44
N THR A 221 -0.23 -0.80 -4.31
CA THR A 221 0.55 -0.47 -3.11
C THR A 221 2.04 -0.67 -3.33
N ILE A 222 2.44 -1.77 -4.00
CA ILE A 222 3.84 -2.04 -4.37
C ILE A 222 4.34 -1.00 -5.38
N PHE A 223 3.60 -0.74 -6.45
CA PHE A 223 4.00 0.30 -7.41
C PHE A 223 4.11 1.69 -6.77
N SER A 224 3.28 1.99 -5.77
CA SER A 224 3.40 3.22 -4.99
C SER A 224 4.70 3.25 -4.18
N MET A 225 5.13 2.13 -3.62
CA MET A 225 6.45 2.00 -3.00
C MET A 225 7.56 2.22 -4.03
N LEU A 226 7.50 1.55 -5.18
CA LEU A 226 8.49 1.68 -6.25
C LEU A 226 8.62 3.14 -6.73
N HIS A 227 7.49 3.83 -6.92
CA HIS A 227 7.47 5.24 -7.26
C HIS A 227 8.17 6.10 -6.20
N ARG A 228 7.87 5.89 -4.91
CA ARG A 228 8.48 6.65 -3.80
C ARG A 228 10.00 6.44 -3.73
N GLN A 229 10.45 5.22 -4.04
CA GLN A 229 11.85 4.81 -4.06
C GLN A 229 12.55 5.08 -5.40
N ARG A 230 11.87 5.69 -6.38
CA ARG A 230 12.40 5.95 -7.73
C ARG A 230 12.89 4.69 -8.45
N MET A 231 12.24 3.55 -8.20
CA MET A 231 12.60 2.25 -8.78
C MET A 231 11.76 1.84 -9.98
N ILE A 232 10.74 2.64 -10.35
CA ILE A 232 9.90 2.36 -11.54
C ILE A 232 10.75 2.24 -12.81
N ASP A 233 11.83 3.02 -12.90
CA ASP A 233 12.71 3.03 -14.08
C ASP A 233 13.75 1.90 -14.06
N VAL A 234 13.99 1.32 -12.87
CA VAL A 234 15.00 0.29 -12.63
C VAL A 234 14.42 -1.11 -12.84
N ILE A 235 13.16 -1.31 -12.44
CA ILE A 235 12.52 -2.63 -12.49
C ILE A 235 11.86 -2.83 -13.86
N PRO A 236 12.23 -3.87 -14.62
CA PRO A 236 11.52 -4.23 -15.84
C PRO A 236 10.13 -4.81 -15.49
N PHE A 237 9.09 -4.30 -16.15
CA PHE A 237 7.75 -4.87 -16.11
C PHE A 237 6.99 -4.50 -17.40
N SER A 238 5.95 -5.27 -17.73
CA SER A 238 5.14 -5.01 -18.92
C SER A 238 4.18 -3.84 -18.67
N LEU A 239 4.43 -2.70 -19.32
CA LEU A 239 3.57 -1.52 -19.24
C LEU A 239 2.15 -1.79 -19.76
N THR A 240 2.02 -2.55 -20.85
CA THR A 240 0.72 -2.94 -21.41
C THR A 240 -0.07 -3.79 -20.42
N ARG A 241 0.52 -4.85 -19.87
CA ARG A 241 -0.18 -5.66 -18.85
C ARG A 241 -0.55 -4.84 -17.63
N PHE A 242 0.32 -3.92 -17.19
CA PHE A 242 -0.01 -3.04 -16.07
C PHE A 242 -1.18 -2.11 -16.38
N PHE A 243 -1.23 -1.57 -17.60
CA PHE A 243 -2.36 -0.80 -18.10
C PHE A 243 -3.66 -1.61 -18.07
N ASP A 244 -3.66 -2.83 -18.60
CA ASP A 244 -4.87 -3.68 -18.64
C ASP A 244 -5.42 -3.96 -17.23
N ILE A 245 -4.53 -4.12 -16.25
CA ILE A 245 -4.90 -4.29 -14.83
C ILE A 245 -5.53 -3.01 -14.28
N VAL A 246 -4.92 -1.86 -14.55
CA VAL A 246 -5.44 -0.55 -14.13
C VAL A 246 -6.81 -0.28 -14.75
N GLU A 247 -6.94 -0.52 -16.06
CA GLU A 247 -8.17 -0.38 -16.81
C GLU A 247 -9.29 -1.24 -16.21
N THR A 248 -9.05 -2.56 -16.08
CA THR A 248 -10.01 -3.51 -15.51
C THR A 248 -10.45 -3.07 -14.11
N SER A 249 -9.50 -2.65 -13.26
CA SER A 249 -9.78 -2.23 -11.88
C SER A 249 -10.58 -0.94 -11.84
N CYS A 250 -10.20 0.06 -12.65
CA CYS A 250 -10.87 1.34 -12.73
C CYS A 250 -12.30 1.20 -13.21
N TYR A 251 -12.57 0.42 -14.27
CA TYR A 251 -13.92 0.22 -14.78
C TYR A 251 -14.86 -0.36 -13.72
N ARG A 252 -14.42 -1.34 -12.94
CA ARG A 252 -15.21 -1.89 -11.82
C ARG A 252 -15.50 -0.86 -10.74
N HIS A 253 -14.51 -0.05 -10.37
CA HIS A 253 -14.70 1.00 -9.37
C HIS A 253 -15.58 2.15 -9.87
N PHE A 254 -15.49 2.52 -11.15
CA PHE A 254 -16.33 3.55 -11.76
C PHE A 254 -17.78 3.11 -11.89
N GLN A 255 -18.04 1.86 -12.28
CA GLN A 255 -19.40 1.31 -12.32
C GLN A 255 -20.09 1.33 -10.96
N ARG A 256 -19.34 1.06 -9.88
CA ARG A 256 -19.87 1.06 -8.50
C ARG A 256 -19.85 2.43 -7.84
N MET A 257 -19.14 3.41 -8.39
CA MET A 257 -18.82 4.70 -7.77
C MET A 257 -18.29 4.60 -6.33
N TYR A 258 -17.75 3.43 -5.97
CA TYR A 258 -17.37 3.10 -4.59
C TYR A 258 -15.85 3.14 -4.41
N ASN A 259 -15.42 3.81 -3.34
CA ASN A 259 -14.03 3.87 -2.89
C ASN A 259 -13.01 4.28 -3.96
N LEU A 260 -13.26 5.38 -4.68
CA LEU A 260 -12.33 5.96 -5.66
C LEU A 260 -10.97 6.37 -5.05
N PHE A 261 -10.85 6.39 -3.71
CA PHE A 261 -9.60 6.69 -3.03
C PHE A 261 -8.49 5.68 -3.36
N ILE A 262 -8.84 4.43 -3.67
CA ILE A 262 -7.89 3.38 -4.11
C ILE A 262 -7.14 3.79 -5.38
N LEU A 263 -7.70 4.69 -6.20
CA LEU A 263 -7.10 5.16 -7.44
C LEU A 263 -6.11 6.32 -7.26
N THR A 264 -6.12 6.99 -6.10
CA THR A 264 -5.22 8.13 -5.82
C THR A 264 -3.73 7.80 -6.02
N PRO A 265 -3.23 6.63 -5.59
CA PRO A 265 -1.83 6.27 -5.82
C PRO A 265 -1.48 6.07 -7.31
N LEU A 266 -2.44 5.62 -8.13
CA LEU A 266 -2.25 5.42 -9.57
C LEU A 266 -1.86 6.71 -10.28
N SER A 267 -2.42 7.84 -9.89
CA SER A 267 -2.04 9.15 -10.45
C SER A 267 -0.53 9.41 -10.31
N ASN A 268 0.06 9.08 -9.16
CA ASN A 268 1.49 9.25 -8.96
C ASN A 268 2.31 8.20 -9.70
N ILE A 269 1.88 6.94 -9.70
CA ILE A 269 2.53 5.84 -10.44
C ILE A 269 2.61 6.18 -11.93
N TRP A 270 1.50 6.53 -12.56
CA TRP A 270 1.44 6.86 -13.98
C TRP A 270 2.20 8.13 -14.32
N SER A 271 2.23 9.12 -13.43
CA SER A 271 3.13 10.26 -13.63
C SER A 271 4.60 9.86 -13.62
N GLY A 272 4.99 8.92 -12.75
CA GLY A 272 6.34 8.35 -12.78
C GLY A 272 6.63 7.69 -14.12
N ILE A 273 5.72 6.82 -14.57
CA ILE A 273 5.84 6.10 -15.84
C ILE A 273 5.94 7.07 -17.03
N PHE A 274 5.07 8.06 -17.13
CA PHE A 274 5.09 9.03 -18.25
C PHE A 274 6.35 9.91 -18.29
N ASN A 275 7.01 10.09 -17.15
CA ASN A 275 8.24 10.88 -17.06
C ASN A 275 9.52 10.02 -17.13
N ARG A 276 9.39 8.70 -17.34
CA ARG A 276 10.52 7.80 -17.54
C ARG A 276 11.22 8.13 -18.86
N LEU A 277 12.55 8.17 -18.85
CA LEU A 277 13.36 8.44 -20.05
C LEU A 277 13.12 7.41 -21.16
N SER A 278 12.94 6.14 -20.78
CA SER A 278 12.66 5.03 -21.69
C SER A 278 11.16 4.73 -21.83
N ASN A 279 10.28 5.70 -21.56
CA ASN A 279 8.85 5.46 -21.67
C ASN A 279 8.43 5.21 -23.12
N THR A 280 7.92 4.02 -23.40
CA THR A 280 7.34 3.66 -24.71
C THR A 280 5.81 3.77 -24.72
N PHE A 281 5.19 3.92 -23.55
CA PHE A 281 3.73 3.95 -23.44
C PHE A 281 3.17 5.31 -23.88
N LYS A 282 2.30 5.27 -24.88
CA LYS A 282 1.61 6.43 -25.47
C LYS A 282 0.12 6.39 -25.14
N ILE A 283 -0.46 7.58 -24.95
CA ILE A 283 -1.91 7.78 -24.92
C ILE A 283 -2.35 8.01 -26.37
N ASP A 284 -2.57 6.92 -27.09
CA ASP A 284 -2.85 6.88 -28.53
C ASP A 284 -4.30 6.49 -28.85
N SER A 285 -5.15 6.31 -27.84
CA SER A 285 -6.58 6.03 -27.99
C SER A 285 -7.43 6.93 -27.07
N ILE A 286 -8.70 7.09 -27.44
CA ILE A 286 -9.68 7.83 -26.65
C ILE A 286 -9.89 7.12 -25.30
N ASP A 287 -9.97 5.79 -25.27
CA ASP A 287 -10.16 5.02 -24.02
C ASP A 287 -9.01 5.25 -23.03
N LYS A 288 -7.76 5.22 -23.51
CA LYS A 288 -6.58 5.56 -22.68
C LYS A 288 -6.68 6.99 -22.16
N LEU A 289 -7.02 7.95 -23.01
CA LEU A 289 -7.15 9.36 -22.64
C LEU A 289 -8.22 9.55 -21.56
N MET A 290 -9.38 8.92 -21.73
CA MET A 290 -10.49 8.94 -20.77
C MET A 290 -10.08 8.37 -19.42
N LEU A 291 -9.47 7.18 -19.43
CA LEU A 291 -9.04 6.50 -18.21
C LEU A 291 -8.02 7.35 -17.43
N PHE A 292 -7.01 7.89 -18.09
CA PHE A 292 -6.01 8.73 -17.42
C PHE A 292 -6.57 10.06 -16.95
N ALA A 293 -7.44 10.70 -17.73
CA ALA A 293 -8.13 11.91 -17.30
C ALA A 293 -8.95 11.65 -16.02
N ALA A 294 -9.64 10.51 -15.95
CA ALA A 294 -10.39 10.12 -14.76
C ALA A 294 -9.49 9.94 -13.53
N ILE A 295 -8.43 9.15 -13.66
CA ILE A 295 -7.47 8.87 -12.58
C ILE A 295 -6.87 10.19 -12.06
N PHE A 296 -6.45 11.07 -12.97
CA PHE A 296 -5.86 12.35 -12.59
C PHE A 296 -6.88 13.31 -12.01
N ALA A 297 -8.10 13.36 -12.54
CA ALA A 297 -9.15 14.23 -12.03
C ALA A 297 -9.57 13.85 -10.60
N ILE A 298 -9.66 12.55 -10.30
CA ILE A 298 -9.94 12.05 -8.96
C ILE A 298 -8.84 12.48 -7.98
N ASP A 299 -7.57 12.26 -8.32
CA ASP A 299 -6.43 12.67 -7.48
C ASP A 299 -6.38 14.20 -7.28
N PHE A 300 -6.63 14.99 -8.32
CA PHE A 300 -6.69 16.45 -8.20
C PHE A 300 -7.84 16.91 -7.30
N LYS A 301 -9.04 16.36 -7.47
CA LYS A 301 -10.20 16.66 -6.62
C LYS A 301 -9.89 16.41 -5.14
N TYR A 302 -9.28 15.27 -4.81
CA TYR A 302 -8.88 14.97 -3.43
C TYR A 302 -7.80 15.92 -2.91
N LYS A 303 -6.79 16.23 -3.73
CA LYS A 303 -5.72 17.16 -3.34
C LYS A 303 -6.24 18.58 -3.11
N LEU A 304 -7.10 19.08 -3.98
CA LEU A 304 -7.72 20.40 -3.83
C LEU A 304 -8.52 20.48 -2.52
N ARG A 305 -9.38 19.49 -2.25
CA ARG A 305 -10.12 19.42 -0.97
C ARG A 305 -9.21 19.46 0.25
N LYS A 306 -8.13 18.67 0.25
CA LYS A 306 -7.16 18.66 1.35
C LYS A 306 -6.45 20.02 1.50
N ILE A 307 -6.07 20.63 0.39
CA ILE A 307 -5.40 21.94 0.35
C ILE A 307 -6.30 23.04 0.92
N ILE A 308 -7.58 23.06 0.51
CA ILE A 308 -8.61 23.97 1.04
C ILE A 308 -8.75 23.77 2.56
N GLN A 309 -8.84 22.53 3.03
CA GLN A 309 -8.98 22.24 4.47
C GLN A 309 -7.83 22.77 5.32
N VAL A 310 -6.58 22.62 4.84
CA VAL A 310 -5.40 23.05 5.59
C VAL A 310 -5.01 24.52 5.35
N GLY A 311 -5.73 25.25 4.49
CA GLY A 311 -5.41 26.63 4.19
C GLY A 311 -4.16 26.82 3.31
N ALA A 312 -3.66 25.79 2.63
CA ALA A 312 -2.46 25.88 1.79
C ALA A 312 -2.75 26.34 0.35
N LYS A 313 -1.74 26.83 -0.38
CA LYS A 313 -1.84 27.13 -1.82
C LYS A 313 -1.39 25.94 -2.67
N VAL A 314 -2.00 25.75 -3.84
CA VAL A 314 -1.57 24.72 -4.79
C VAL A 314 -0.25 25.11 -5.44
N ASN A 315 0.82 24.36 -5.15
CA ASN A 315 2.05 24.43 -5.93
C ASN A 315 1.93 23.55 -7.19
N VAL A 316 2.03 24.15 -8.38
CA VAL A 316 1.89 23.45 -9.68
C VAL A 316 3.26 23.03 -10.21
N THR A 317 3.58 21.75 -10.06
CA THR A 317 4.79 21.13 -10.59
C THR A 317 4.62 20.70 -12.05
N LYS A 318 5.72 20.40 -12.76
CA LYS A 318 5.69 19.84 -14.13
C LYS A 318 4.72 18.64 -14.26
N ASN A 319 4.76 17.71 -13.31
CA ASN A 319 3.87 16.54 -13.32
C ASN A 319 2.39 16.94 -13.14
N LYS A 320 2.09 17.95 -12.31
CA LYS A 320 0.72 18.46 -12.20
C LYS A 320 0.26 19.14 -13.49
N LYS A 321 1.14 19.89 -14.17
CA LYS A 321 0.83 20.47 -15.49
C LYS A 321 0.50 19.39 -16.51
N GLN A 322 1.35 18.36 -16.64
CA GLN A 322 1.11 17.22 -17.54
C GLN A 322 -0.24 16.55 -17.29
N ARG A 323 -0.59 16.29 -16.02
CA ARG A 323 -1.90 15.71 -15.67
C ARG A 323 -3.07 16.62 -16.05
N LEU A 324 -2.95 17.94 -15.85
CA LEU A 324 -3.98 18.90 -16.26
C LEU A 324 -4.13 18.96 -17.77
N TYR A 325 -3.04 18.89 -18.53
CA TYR A 325 -3.12 18.79 -20.00
C TYR A 325 -3.84 17.52 -20.45
N ILE A 326 -3.60 16.38 -19.82
CA ILE A 326 -4.32 15.13 -20.14
C ILE A 326 -5.82 15.27 -19.86
N ILE A 327 -6.18 15.89 -18.72
CA ILE A 327 -7.58 16.19 -18.40
C ILE A 327 -8.18 17.17 -19.43
N TYR A 328 -7.44 18.22 -19.78
CA TYR A 328 -7.85 19.20 -20.79
C TYR A 328 -8.08 18.55 -22.16
N PHE A 329 -7.18 17.70 -22.61
CA PHE A 329 -7.36 16.97 -23.87
C PHE A 329 -8.56 16.03 -23.83
N ALA A 330 -8.86 15.39 -22.70
CA ALA A 330 -10.08 14.62 -22.55
C ALA A 330 -11.34 15.50 -22.64
N LEU A 331 -11.30 16.74 -22.14
CA LEU A 331 -12.38 17.71 -22.33
C LEU A 331 -12.49 18.18 -23.80
N VAL A 332 -11.37 18.30 -24.52
CA VAL A 332 -11.39 18.61 -25.96
C VAL A 332 -12.00 17.46 -26.77
N ALA A 333 -11.62 16.22 -26.47
CA ALA A 333 -12.16 15.03 -27.10
C ALA A 333 -13.57 14.66 -26.61
N PHE A 334 -14.08 15.31 -25.56
CA PHE A 334 -15.34 14.94 -24.93
C PHE A 334 -16.53 14.82 -25.89
N PRO A 335 -16.75 15.73 -26.88
CA PRO A 335 -17.88 15.61 -27.80
C PRO A 335 -17.89 14.35 -28.66
N ILE A 336 -16.73 13.70 -28.86
CA ILE A 336 -16.62 12.45 -29.64
C ILE A 336 -16.52 11.20 -28.74
N ILE A 337 -16.58 11.36 -27.42
CA ILE A 337 -16.62 10.24 -26.47
C ILE A 337 -18.01 9.64 -26.46
N ASN A 338 -18.11 8.32 -26.47
CA ASN A 338 -19.37 7.63 -26.24
C ASN A 338 -19.82 7.79 -24.76
N HIS A 339 -20.65 8.80 -24.51
CA HIS A 339 -21.17 9.12 -23.17
C HIS A 339 -22.12 8.06 -22.62
N SER A 340 -22.86 7.34 -23.47
CA SER A 340 -23.76 6.28 -23.00
C SER A 340 -22.99 5.08 -22.47
N ALA A 341 -21.85 4.76 -23.08
CA ALA A 341 -20.95 3.71 -22.61
C ALA A 341 -20.14 4.13 -21.37
N ASN A 342 -19.85 5.42 -21.21
CA ASN A 342 -18.95 5.92 -20.17
C ASN A 342 -19.51 7.13 -19.38
N PRO A 343 -20.71 7.02 -18.78
CA PRO A 343 -21.33 8.13 -18.04
C PRO A 343 -20.52 8.56 -16.81
N TRP A 344 -19.67 7.65 -16.31
CA TRP A 344 -18.82 7.91 -15.15
C TRP A 344 -17.80 9.03 -15.38
N LEU A 345 -17.36 9.27 -16.61
CA LEU A 345 -16.34 10.27 -16.91
C LEU A 345 -16.87 11.69 -16.64
N GLU A 346 -18.08 11.98 -17.09
CA GLU A 346 -18.75 13.26 -16.85
C GLU A 346 -18.89 13.55 -15.35
N ILE A 347 -19.30 12.54 -14.58
CA ILE A 347 -19.45 12.64 -13.11
C ILE A 347 -18.11 12.96 -12.45
N VAL A 348 -17.03 12.31 -12.88
CA VAL A 348 -15.68 12.56 -12.36
C VAL A 348 -15.22 13.98 -12.69
N LEU A 349 -15.38 14.42 -13.93
CA LEU A 349 -14.94 15.74 -14.39
C LEU A 349 -15.76 16.88 -13.76
N LYS A 350 -17.09 16.74 -13.64
CA LYS A 350 -17.95 17.66 -12.87
C LYS A 350 -17.52 17.72 -11.41
N GLY A 351 -17.15 16.57 -10.84
CA GLY A 351 -16.62 16.48 -9.49
C GLY A 351 -15.29 17.22 -9.28
N LEU A 352 -14.44 17.29 -10.30
CA LEU A 352 -13.22 18.09 -10.29
C LEU A 352 -13.52 19.58 -10.48
N HIS A 353 -14.42 19.95 -11.40
CA HIS A 353 -14.85 21.34 -11.60
C HIS A 353 -15.32 21.98 -10.29
N ARG A 354 -16.24 21.34 -9.57
CA ARG A 354 -16.72 21.79 -8.25
C ARG A 354 -15.62 21.89 -7.19
N ALA A 355 -14.52 21.16 -7.35
CA ALA A 355 -13.37 21.28 -6.43
C ALA A 355 -12.48 22.49 -6.77
N PHE A 356 -12.43 22.90 -8.04
CA PHE A 356 -11.78 24.13 -8.46
C PHE A 356 -12.59 25.37 -8.10
N GLU A 357 -13.91 25.34 -8.28
CA GLU A 357 -14.85 26.38 -7.84
C GLU A 357 -14.58 26.72 -6.36
N LYS A 358 -14.74 25.73 -5.46
CA LYS A 358 -14.42 25.88 -4.02
C LYS A 358 -13.00 26.34 -3.72
N TYR A 359 -12.06 26.06 -4.61
CA TYR A 359 -10.68 26.50 -4.44
C TYR A 359 -10.56 27.98 -4.80
N PHE A 360 -11.18 28.46 -5.88
CA PHE A 360 -11.20 29.86 -6.25
C PHE A 360 -12.01 30.73 -5.28
N ASP A 361 -13.04 30.18 -4.64
CA ASP A 361 -13.80 30.87 -3.59
C ASP A 361 -12.90 31.24 -2.40
N LYS A 362 -11.91 30.39 -2.12
CA LYS A 362 -11.02 30.54 -0.98
C LYS A 362 -9.72 31.27 -1.33
N TYR A 363 -9.26 31.20 -2.58
CA TYR A 363 -7.96 31.71 -2.99
C TYR A 363 -8.09 32.68 -4.16
N SER A 364 -7.48 33.85 -3.99
CA SER A 364 -7.46 34.87 -5.04
C SER A 364 -6.68 34.40 -6.26
N THR A 365 -7.18 34.71 -7.45
CA THR A 365 -6.47 34.45 -8.72
C THR A 365 -5.11 35.13 -8.78
N TYR A 366 -4.90 36.19 -7.99
CA TYR A 366 -3.64 36.92 -7.86
C TYR A 366 -2.52 36.10 -7.21
N ASP A 367 -2.87 35.05 -6.46
CA ASP A 367 -1.92 34.19 -5.74
C ASP A 367 -1.10 33.27 -6.66
N PHE A 368 -1.53 33.09 -7.92
CA PHE A 368 -0.87 32.19 -8.86
C PHE A 368 0.19 32.91 -9.69
N THR A 369 1.21 32.18 -10.15
CA THR A 369 1.98 32.63 -11.32
C THR A 369 1.05 32.73 -12.53
N ILE A 370 1.35 33.60 -13.51
CA ILE A 370 0.51 33.76 -14.71
C ILE A 370 0.30 32.40 -15.38
N GLU A 371 1.38 31.66 -15.60
CA GLU A 371 1.34 30.36 -16.25
C GLU A 371 0.43 29.36 -15.52
N THR A 372 0.51 29.32 -14.18
CA THR A 372 -0.33 28.45 -13.36
C THR A 372 -1.80 28.86 -13.44
N GLY A 373 -2.07 30.16 -13.28
CA GLY A 373 -3.42 30.68 -13.33
C GLY A 373 -4.05 30.50 -14.71
N PHE A 374 -3.27 30.67 -15.78
CA PHE A 374 -3.71 30.47 -17.15
C PHE A 374 -4.07 29.00 -17.41
N LEU A 375 -3.24 28.07 -16.94
CA LEU A 375 -3.55 26.63 -17.04
C LEU A 375 -4.84 26.26 -16.28
N PHE A 376 -5.04 26.80 -15.08
CA PHE A 376 -6.27 26.57 -14.34
C PHE A 376 -7.48 27.19 -15.02
N LEU A 377 -7.35 28.41 -15.55
CA LEU A 377 -8.43 29.08 -16.27
C LEU A 377 -8.81 28.31 -17.55
N GLN A 378 -7.81 27.88 -18.33
CA GLN A 378 -8.04 27.06 -19.54
C GLN A 378 -8.81 25.78 -19.21
N TYR A 379 -8.40 25.06 -18.17
CA TYR A 379 -9.15 23.90 -17.69
C TYR A 379 -10.57 24.29 -17.26
N TYR A 380 -10.72 25.36 -16.47
CA TYR A 380 -12.00 25.74 -15.88
C TYR A 380 -13.02 26.14 -16.95
N ILE A 381 -12.66 27.05 -17.86
CA ILE A 381 -13.50 27.44 -19.01
C ILE A 381 -13.85 26.22 -19.86
N LYS A 382 -12.85 25.38 -20.18
CA LYS A 382 -13.09 24.22 -21.03
C LYS A 382 -14.03 23.23 -20.34
N SER A 383 -13.88 23.00 -19.05
CA SER A 383 -14.76 22.12 -18.27
C SER A 383 -16.18 22.66 -18.20
N TYR A 384 -16.34 23.97 -18.08
CA TYR A 384 -17.63 24.65 -18.05
C TYR A 384 -18.43 24.41 -19.34
N ILE A 385 -17.83 24.77 -20.49
CA ILE A 385 -18.46 24.64 -21.81
C ILE A 385 -18.76 23.17 -22.13
N THR A 386 -17.77 22.31 -21.89
CA THR A 386 -17.83 20.91 -22.32
C THR A 386 -18.82 20.08 -21.50
N LEU A 387 -18.93 20.35 -20.19
CA LEU A 387 -19.77 19.58 -19.28
C LEU A 387 -21.16 20.19 -19.09
N ASN A 388 -21.48 21.24 -19.86
CA ASN A 388 -22.73 22.00 -19.79
C ASN A 388 -23.08 22.41 -18.35
N ILE A 389 -22.11 22.99 -17.64
CA ILE A 389 -22.30 23.52 -16.29
C ILE A 389 -22.89 24.94 -16.45
N PRO A 390 -23.90 25.35 -15.66
CA PRO A 390 -24.47 26.70 -15.75
C PRO A 390 -23.58 27.75 -15.06
N LEU A 391 -23.54 28.97 -15.60
CA LEU A 391 -22.62 30.05 -15.20
C LEU A 391 -23.19 30.67 -13.94
N SER A 392 -22.38 30.74 -12.91
CA SER A 392 -22.70 31.56 -11.75
C SER A 392 -22.05 32.94 -11.88
N GLU A 393 -22.60 33.93 -11.18
CA GLU A 393 -21.97 35.26 -11.02
C GLU A 393 -20.54 35.14 -10.45
N GLN A 394 -20.31 34.14 -9.61
CA GLN A 394 -19.00 33.84 -9.05
C GLN A 394 -17.99 33.39 -10.12
N ASP A 395 -18.42 32.63 -11.12
CA ASP A 395 -17.58 32.24 -12.25
C ASP A 395 -17.18 33.45 -13.10
N GLU A 396 -18.13 34.34 -13.38
CA GLU A 396 -17.86 35.60 -14.08
C GLU A 396 -16.84 36.45 -13.33
N ASN A 397 -16.96 36.53 -12.00
CA ASN A 397 -15.99 37.23 -11.16
C ASN A 397 -14.59 36.61 -11.23
N ILE A 398 -14.48 35.27 -11.23
CA ILE A 398 -13.20 34.57 -11.41
C ILE A 398 -12.58 34.91 -12.77
N PHE A 399 -13.39 34.91 -13.84
CA PHE A 399 -12.95 35.23 -15.20
C PHE A 399 -12.51 36.67 -15.34
N ASN A 400 -13.34 37.62 -14.91
CA ASN A 400 -13.04 39.04 -14.96
C ASN A 400 -11.79 39.38 -14.15
N SER A 401 -11.64 38.78 -12.97
CA SER A 401 -10.44 38.93 -12.13
C SER A 401 -9.18 38.48 -12.84
N PHE A 402 -9.22 37.32 -13.53
CA PHE A 402 -8.08 36.82 -14.27
C PHE A 402 -7.76 37.62 -15.54
N LEU A 403 -8.78 37.98 -16.33
CA LEU A 403 -8.63 38.76 -17.56
C LEU A 403 -8.10 40.17 -17.28
N THR A 404 -8.62 40.84 -16.24
CA THR A 404 -8.12 42.15 -15.78
C THR A 404 -6.65 42.04 -15.37
N ARG A 405 -6.28 40.95 -14.68
CA ARG A 405 -4.90 40.69 -14.29
C ARG A 405 -3.98 40.44 -15.49
N LEU A 406 -4.47 39.81 -16.56
CA LEU A 406 -3.71 39.64 -17.80
C LEU A 406 -3.53 40.98 -18.52
N ALA A 407 -4.59 41.77 -18.66
CA ALA A 407 -4.58 43.05 -19.36
C ALA A 407 -3.63 44.08 -18.71
N THR A 408 -3.51 44.04 -17.39
CA THR A 408 -2.64 44.94 -16.62
C THR A 408 -1.15 44.55 -16.63
N ARG A 409 -0.77 43.42 -17.24
CA ARG A 409 0.64 42.99 -17.30
C ARG A 409 1.33 43.47 -18.58
N PRO A 410 2.42 44.27 -18.48
CA PRO A 410 3.12 44.82 -19.65
C PRO A 410 3.60 43.78 -20.67
N LEU A 411 3.92 42.56 -20.20
CA LEU A 411 4.38 41.46 -21.07
C LEU A 411 3.29 40.93 -22.01
N PHE A 412 2.01 41.20 -21.72
CA PHE A 412 0.87 40.75 -22.52
C PHE A 412 0.06 41.92 -23.09
N SER A 413 0.36 43.17 -22.69
CA SER A 413 -0.35 44.37 -23.13
C SER A 413 -0.02 44.78 -24.57
N ASN A 414 1.05 44.24 -25.16
CA ASN A 414 1.48 44.57 -26.54
C ASN A 414 0.98 43.57 -27.60
N ILE A 415 0.05 42.67 -27.26
CA ILE A 415 -0.52 41.67 -28.19
C ILE A 415 -1.83 42.16 -28.84
N PHE A 416 -2.27 43.38 -28.53
CA PHE A 416 -3.44 44.00 -29.16
C PHE A 416 -3.06 45.18 -30.04
#